data_AF-A0A453BK91-F1
#
_entry.id   AF-A0A453BK91-F1
#
_cell.length_a   1.000
_cell.length_b   1.000
_cell.length_c   1.000
_cell.angle_alpha   90.00
_cell.angle_beta   90.00
_cell.angle_gamma   90.00
#
_symmetry.space_group_name_H-M   'P 1'
#
loop_
_entity.id
_entity.type
_entity.pdbx_description
1 polymer ?
#
loop_
_entity_poly.entity_id
_entity_poly.type
_entity_poly.pdbx_seq_one_letter_code
_entity_poly.pdbx_strand_id
1 'polypeptide(L)'
;TLVKKKTVPHPSRGPTTAPISARIYQRDTAGDEREAALRRLGRRGVRQRRSARPGEPRLGVLLQGDDSSRVLAWIAARLRRANVLSASDLELYDQLELEGKLLEGKDLDSAFDSISAFSETGENHEYTFLSEESLGDIRDSKLALRAEVSDLEKKLASLEWQLDLLTAQATTITQGKKSRTSAKTSATGKLARFDEELAKRSLEMNAVLGKLVATIQELSYYHSEAGSSPVCCQRRHAKGRFRKASSFCGRTKAN
;
A
#
# COMPACT_ATOMS: atom_id res chain seq x y z
N THR A 1 22.81 29.71 3.15
CA THR A 1 22.85 29.71 1.69
C THR A 1 22.84 28.27 1.19
N LEU A 2 21.98 28.00 0.20
CA LEU A 2 21.93 26.80 -0.64
C LEU A 2 21.55 25.46 0.01
N VAL A 3 20.22 25.29 0.08
CA VAL A 3 19.50 24.09 -0.37
C VAL A 3 20.18 23.50 -1.63
N LYS A 4 20.60 22.24 -1.58
CA LYS A 4 20.74 21.40 -2.78
C LYS A 4 19.87 20.16 -2.63
N LYS A 5 18.84 20.15 -3.48
CA LYS A 5 17.83 19.12 -3.70
C LYS A 5 18.48 17.73 -3.80
N LYS A 6 18.04 16.81 -2.96
CA LYS A 6 18.25 15.38 -3.18
C LYS A 6 17.08 14.88 -4.01
N THR A 7 17.35 14.64 -5.28
CA THR A 7 16.42 14.09 -6.27
C THR A 7 15.98 12.70 -5.82
N VAL A 8 14.68 12.53 -5.57
CA VAL A 8 14.06 11.26 -5.25
C VAL A 8 13.94 10.45 -6.55
N PRO A 9 14.40 9.19 -6.61
CA PRO A 9 14.18 8.35 -7.77
C PRO A 9 12.71 7.93 -7.86
N HIS A 10 12.11 8.14 -9.03
CA HIS A 10 10.77 7.67 -9.36
C HIS A 10 10.67 6.14 -9.20
N PRO A 11 9.61 5.60 -8.57
CA PRO A 11 9.36 4.18 -8.60
C PRO A 11 9.01 3.76 -10.03
N SER A 12 9.78 2.78 -10.50
CA SER A 12 9.60 2.04 -11.74
C SER A 12 8.15 1.56 -11.90
N ARG A 13 7.64 1.74 -13.13
CA ARG A 13 6.39 1.16 -13.64
C ARG A 13 6.28 -0.31 -13.25
N GLY A 14 5.26 -0.63 -12.45
CA GLY A 14 4.81 -2.00 -12.25
C GLY A 14 4.25 -2.60 -13.54
N PRO A 15 4.15 -3.94 -13.63
CA PRO A 15 3.69 -4.62 -14.82
C PRO A 15 2.23 -4.26 -15.13
N THR A 16 2.00 -3.86 -16.37
CA THR A 16 0.70 -3.56 -16.96
C THR A 16 -0.28 -4.72 -16.74
N THR A 17 -1.35 -4.44 -16.02
CA THR A 17 -2.50 -5.33 -15.82
C THR A 17 -3.16 -5.62 -17.17
N ALA A 18 -2.99 -6.84 -17.67
CA ALA A 18 -3.75 -7.34 -18.81
C ALA A 18 -5.21 -7.61 -18.41
N PRO A 19 -6.19 -7.41 -19.31
CA PRO A 19 -7.59 -7.67 -19.01
C PRO A 19 -7.83 -9.16 -18.76
N ILE A 20 -8.57 -9.43 -17.68
CA ILE A 20 -9.05 -10.74 -17.26
C ILE A 20 -10.13 -11.18 -18.25
N SER A 21 -9.74 -11.79 -19.37
CA SER A 21 -10.65 -12.55 -20.22
C SER A 21 -9.87 -13.47 -21.18
N ALA A 22 -9.22 -14.49 -20.63
CA ALA A 22 -8.73 -15.67 -21.38
C ALA A 22 -8.12 -16.72 -20.43
N ARG A 23 -8.92 -17.34 -19.55
CA ARG A 23 -8.52 -18.57 -18.85
C ARG A 23 -9.72 -19.43 -18.50
N ILE A 24 -10.34 -20.02 -19.52
CA ILE A 24 -11.07 -21.29 -19.39
C ILE A 24 -10.73 -22.08 -20.67
N TYR A 25 -10.60 -23.41 -20.53
CA TYR A 25 -10.01 -24.40 -21.45
C TYR A 25 -8.53 -24.72 -21.21
N GLN A 26 -8.22 -25.22 -20.02
CA GLN A 26 -7.34 -26.40 -19.95
C GLN A 26 -8.24 -27.62 -20.19
N ARG A 27 -8.11 -28.25 -21.35
CA ARG A 27 -8.64 -29.61 -21.57
C ARG A 27 -7.72 -30.57 -20.81
N ASP A 28 -8.31 -31.41 -19.97
CA ASP A 28 -7.63 -32.52 -19.31
C ASP A 28 -7.11 -33.53 -20.35
N THR A 29 -5.86 -33.38 -20.78
CA THR A 29 -5.20 -34.34 -21.69
C THR A 29 -4.87 -35.68 -21.01
N ALA A 30 -5.03 -35.78 -19.69
CA ALA A 30 -4.76 -36.99 -18.93
C ALA A 30 -5.84 -38.08 -19.10
N GLY A 31 -7.08 -37.69 -19.43
CA GLY A 31 -8.17 -38.63 -19.73
C GLY A 31 -8.01 -39.29 -21.11
N ASP A 32 -7.61 -38.49 -22.11
CA ASP A 32 -7.46 -38.91 -23.50
C ASP A 32 -6.33 -39.94 -23.69
N GLU A 33 -5.24 -39.86 -22.92
CA GLU A 33 -4.15 -40.84 -23.00
C GLU A 33 -4.52 -42.21 -22.44
N ARG A 34 -5.31 -42.26 -21.36
CA ARG A 34 -5.84 -43.50 -20.78
C ARG A 34 -6.85 -44.15 -21.72
N GLU A 35 -7.73 -43.37 -22.34
CA GLU A 35 -8.70 -43.87 -23.31
C GLU A 35 -8.03 -44.32 -24.61
N ALA A 36 -6.98 -43.63 -25.07
CA ALA A 36 -6.18 -44.02 -26.22
C ALA A 36 -5.37 -45.31 -25.97
N ALA A 37 -4.85 -45.51 -24.76
CA ALA A 37 -4.17 -46.74 -24.35
C ALA A 37 -5.15 -47.94 -24.33
N LEU A 38 -6.36 -47.74 -23.83
CA LEU A 38 -7.42 -48.77 -23.85
C LEU A 38 -7.89 -49.09 -25.27
N ARG A 39 -7.99 -48.10 -26.17
CA ARG A 39 -8.29 -48.33 -27.59
C ARG A 39 -7.19 -49.10 -28.34
N ARG A 40 -5.91 -48.96 -27.94
CA ARG A 40 -4.79 -49.75 -28.49
C ARG A 40 -4.84 -51.22 -28.04
N LEU A 41 -5.36 -51.49 -26.85
CA LEU A 41 -5.55 -52.86 -26.35
C LEU A 41 -6.81 -53.55 -26.91
N GLY A 42 -7.83 -52.78 -27.32
CA GLY A 42 -9.13 -53.29 -27.80
C GLY A 42 -9.23 -53.70 -29.28
N ARG A 43 -8.23 -53.43 -30.13
CA ARG A 43 -8.27 -53.86 -31.55
C ARG A 43 -7.55 -55.18 -31.79
N ARG A 44 -8.11 -56.28 -31.26
CA ARG A 44 -7.90 -57.63 -31.79
C ARG A 44 -9.23 -58.21 -32.25
N GLY A 45 -9.50 -58.15 -33.55
CA GLY A 45 -10.56 -58.95 -34.14
C GLY A 45 -11.04 -58.47 -35.50
N VAL A 46 -10.29 -58.77 -36.57
CA VAL A 46 -10.81 -59.44 -37.78
C VAL A 46 -9.61 -60.15 -38.43
N ARG A 47 -9.47 -61.45 -38.17
CA ARG A 47 -8.59 -62.32 -38.97
C ARG A 47 -9.32 -62.63 -40.28
N GLN A 48 -8.83 -62.10 -41.40
CA GLN A 48 -9.06 -62.72 -42.69
C GLN A 48 -8.38 -64.09 -42.71
N ARG A 49 -9.15 -65.10 -43.13
CA ARG A 49 -8.71 -66.47 -43.32
C ARG A 49 -7.52 -66.51 -44.28
N ARG A 50 -6.40 -67.06 -43.81
CA ARG A 50 -5.44 -67.75 -44.68
C ARG A 50 -5.18 -69.12 -44.07
N SER A 51 -5.53 -70.13 -44.87
CA SER A 51 -5.24 -71.55 -44.68
C SER A 51 -3.74 -71.81 -44.70
N ALA A 52 -3.26 -72.57 -43.72
CA ALA A 52 -2.30 -73.68 -43.85
C ALA A 52 -1.77 -74.06 -42.46
N ARG A 53 -1.95 -75.32 -42.04
CA ARG A 53 -1.17 -75.97 -40.97
C ARG A 53 0.14 -76.50 -41.59
N PRO A 54 1.22 -76.72 -40.81
CA PRO A 54 1.39 -78.06 -40.23
C PRO A 54 2.02 -78.10 -38.81
N GLY A 55 1.63 -79.13 -38.05
CA GLY A 55 2.45 -79.80 -37.01
C GLY A 55 2.50 -79.21 -35.60
N GLU A 56 1.66 -79.71 -34.67
CA GLU A 56 1.94 -79.64 -33.23
C GLU A 56 2.48 -80.99 -32.75
N PRO A 57 3.67 -81.06 -32.12
CA PRO A 57 4.08 -82.23 -31.35
C PRO A 57 3.40 -82.23 -29.98
N ARG A 58 2.77 -83.36 -29.63
CA ARG A 58 2.13 -83.60 -28.33
C ARG A 58 3.22 -83.68 -27.25
N LEU A 59 3.05 -82.90 -26.17
CA LEU A 59 3.95 -82.67 -25.02
C LEU A 59 4.26 -83.91 -24.14
N GLY A 60 4.13 -85.14 -24.64
CA GLY A 60 4.12 -86.36 -23.83
C GLY A 60 5.46 -87.08 -23.64
N VAL A 61 6.46 -86.87 -24.49
CA VAL A 61 7.74 -87.58 -24.39
C VAL A 61 8.82 -86.69 -24.97
N LEU A 62 9.55 -85.94 -24.14
CA LEU A 62 10.72 -85.20 -24.62
C LEU A 62 11.63 -84.75 -23.47
N LEU A 63 12.08 -85.70 -22.64
CA LEU A 63 13.15 -85.47 -21.67
C LEU A 63 14.35 -86.36 -22.02
N GLN A 64 15.00 -86.06 -23.15
CA GLN A 64 16.35 -86.53 -23.42
C GLN A 64 17.14 -85.42 -24.14
N GLY A 65 18.05 -84.78 -23.40
CA GLY A 65 19.21 -84.00 -23.85
C GLY A 65 19.03 -82.87 -24.87
N ASP A 66 18.72 -83.21 -26.12
CA ASP A 66 18.79 -82.30 -27.28
C ASP A 66 17.45 -81.62 -27.62
N ASP A 67 16.39 -82.19 -27.08
CA ASP A 67 15.02 -81.90 -27.46
C ASP A 67 14.37 -80.84 -26.53
N SER A 68 14.86 -80.76 -25.29
CA SER A 68 14.52 -79.70 -24.33
C SER A 68 14.93 -78.32 -24.85
N SER A 69 16.06 -78.20 -25.55
CA SER A 69 16.53 -76.95 -26.14
C SER A 69 15.58 -76.42 -27.21
N ARG A 70 15.02 -77.32 -28.04
CA ARG A 70 14.01 -76.97 -29.04
C ARG A 70 12.69 -76.57 -28.42
N VAL A 71 12.26 -77.28 -27.37
CA VAL A 71 11.03 -76.95 -26.64
C VAL A 71 11.17 -75.61 -25.92
N LEU A 72 12.29 -75.35 -25.25
CA LEU A 72 12.56 -74.08 -24.57
C LEU A 72 12.67 -72.92 -25.57
N ALA A 73 13.32 -73.12 -26.71
CA ALA A 73 13.36 -72.12 -27.78
C ALA A 73 11.96 -71.82 -28.35
N TRP A 74 11.11 -72.84 -28.47
CA TRP A 74 9.72 -72.67 -28.88
C TRP A 74 8.87 -71.92 -27.85
N ILE A 75 9.01 -72.25 -26.56
CA ILE A 75 8.35 -71.54 -25.46
C ILE A 75 8.82 -70.08 -25.44
N ALA A 76 10.12 -69.83 -25.50
CA ALA A 76 10.69 -68.48 -25.53
C ALA A 76 10.19 -67.65 -26.72
N ALA A 77 10.02 -68.26 -27.90
CA ALA A 77 9.45 -67.61 -29.07
C ALA A 77 7.93 -67.32 -28.92
N ARG A 78 7.23 -67.99 -28.01
CA ARG A 78 5.79 -67.85 -27.75
C ARG A 78 5.46 -66.93 -26.58
N LEU A 79 6.42 -66.68 -25.69
CA LEU A 79 6.24 -65.78 -24.54
C LEU A 79 6.16 -64.33 -25.02
N ARG A 80 5.31 -63.54 -24.34
CA ARG A 80 5.29 -62.09 -24.55
C ARG A 80 6.61 -61.52 -24.03
N ARG A 81 7.16 -60.50 -24.71
CA ARG A 81 8.37 -59.79 -24.25
C ARG A 81 8.25 -59.27 -22.81
N ALA A 82 7.03 -58.93 -22.35
CA ALA A 82 6.76 -58.50 -20.98
C ALA A 82 6.83 -59.64 -19.93
N ASN A 83 6.89 -60.90 -20.36
CA ASN A 83 7.01 -62.07 -19.48
C ASN A 83 8.44 -62.61 -19.45
N VAL A 84 9.36 -62.00 -20.20
CA VAL A 84 10.77 -62.34 -20.23
C VAL A 84 11.51 -61.21 -19.54
N LEU A 85 12.16 -61.51 -18.41
CA LEU A 85 12.97 -60.53 -17.70
C LEU A 85 14.07 -60.02 -18.63
N SER A 86 14.29 -58.71 -18.64
CA SER A 86 15.40 -58.14 -19.40
C SER A 86 16.73 -58.43 -18.70
N ALA A 87 17.84 -58.35 -19.44
CA ALA A 87 19.17 -58.50 -18.86
C ALA A 87 19.40 -57.49 -17.71
N SER A 88 18.90 -56.26 -17.86
CA SER A 88 18.94 -55.23 -16.81
C SER A 88 18.08 -55.56 -15.59
N ASP A 89 16.94 -56.23 -15.75
CA ASP A 89 16.12 -56.64 -14.61
C ASP A 89 16.80 -57.74 -13.79
N LEU A 90 17.54 -58.63 -14.48
CA LEU A 90 18.30 -59.69 -13.84
C LEU A 90 19.53 -59.14 -13.10
N GLU A 91 20.28 -58.22 -13.70
CA GLU A 91 21.39 -57.53 -13.03
C GLU A 91 20.92 -56.75 -11.79
N LEU A 92 19.76 -56.11 -11.87
CA LEU A 92 19.15 -55.42 -10.73
C LEU A 92 18.77 -56.39 -9.62
N TYR A 93 18.21 -57.55 -9.97
CA TYR A 93 17.87 -58.60 -9.01
C TYR A 93 19.13 -59.09 -8.28
N ASP A 94 20.18 -59.44 -9.01
CA ASP A 94 21.45 -59.91 -8.44
C ASP A 94 22.06 -58.87 -7.50
N GLN A 95 22.01 -57.59 -7.87
CA GLN A 95 22.50 -56.49 -7.03
C GLN A 95 21.68 -56.34 -5.73
N LEU A 96 20.35 -56.48 -5.79
CA LEU A 96 19.48 -56.40 -4.62
C LEU A 96 19.63 -57.59 -3.69
N GLU A 97 19.88 -58.78 -4.24
CA GLU A 97 20.19 -59.99 -3.49
C GLU A 97 21.54 -59.85 -2.76
N LEU A 98 22.58 -59.36 -3.46
CA LEU A 98 23.88 -59.06 -2.86
C LEU A 98 23.81 -58.01 -1.74
N GLU A 99 22.94 -57.01 -1.89
CA GLU A 99 22.72 -55.95 -0.89
C GLU A 99 21.83 -56.39 0.28
N GLY A 100 21.25 -57.60 0.24
CA GLY A 100 20.32 -58.09 1.26
C GLY A 100 19.04 -57.27 1.37
N LYS A 101 18.62 -56.61 0.28
CA LYS A 101 17.42 -55.76 0.20
C LYS A 101 16.20 -56.49 -0.34
N LEU A 102 16.36 -57.75 -0.73
CA LEU A 102 15.25 -58.57 -1.19
C LEU A 102 14.37 -58.95 0.00
N LEU A 103 13.09 -58.57 -0.05
CA LEU A 103 12.12 -58.98 0.95
C LEU A 103 11.76 -60.44 0.71
N GLU A 104 11.99 -61.29 1.71
CA GLU A 104 11.68 -62.72 1.64
C GLU A 104 10.81 -63.16 2.81
N GLY A 105 9.90 -64.10 2.55
CA GLY A 105 9.04 -64.74 3.55
C GLY A 105 8.39 -63.73 4.50
N LYS A 106 8.81 -63.76 5.77
CA LYS A 106 8.21 -62.98 6.87
C LYS A 106 8.29 -61.47 6.68
N ASP A 107 9.35 -60.97 6.05
CA ASP A 107 9.50 -59.52 5.81
C ASP A 107 8.54 -59.05 4.71
N LEU A 108 8.29 -59.91 3.72
CA LEU A 108 7.30 -59.68 2.67
C LEU A 108 5.88 -59.73 3.25
N ASP A 109 5.60 -60.72 4.10
CA ASP A 109 4.32 -60.85 4.80
C ASP A 109 4.07 -59.62 5.69
N SER A 110 5.09 -59.14 6.42
CA SER A 110 4.99 -57.93 7.25
C SER A 110 4.75 -56.65 6.44
N ALA A 111 5.39 -56.52 5.27
CA ALA A 111 5.14 -55.39 4.37
C ALA A 111 3.72 -55.45 3.79
N PHE A 112 3.27 -56.65 3.44
CA PHE A 112 1.91 -56.89 2.96
C PHE A 112 0.86 -56.55 4.02
N ASP A 113 1.04 -57.00 5.27
CA ASP A 113 0.17 -56.67 6.39
C ASP A 113 0.16 -55.16 6.67
N SER A 114 1.33 -54.51 6.63
CA SER A 114 1.44 -53.06 6.84
C SER A 114 0.69 -52.26 5.78
N ILE A 115 0.70 -52.70 4.51
CA ILE A 115 -0.01 -52.02 3.43
C ILE A 115 -1.50 -52.36 3.48
N SER A 116 -1.83 -53.61 3.77
CA SER A 116 -3.21 -54.10 3.88
C SER A 116 -3.96 -53.50 5.06
N ALA A 117 -3.27 -53.15 6.15
CA ALA A 117 -3.84 -52.42 7.28
C ALA A 117 -4.45 -51.06 6.89
N PHE A 118 -3.97 -50.43 5.81
CA PHE A 118 -4.56 -49.19 5.27
C PHE A 118 -5.72 -49.45 4.29
N SER A 119 -5.93 -50.70 3.88
CA SER A 119 -6.97 -51.12 2.94
C SER A 119 -8.17 -51.79 3.62
N GLU A 120 -8.01 -52.34 4.83
CA GLU A 120 -9.11 -53.01 5.56
C GLU A 120 -10.24 -52.04 5.92
N THR A 121 -9.92 -50.76 6.10
CA THR A 121 -10.91 -49.70 6.09
C THR A 121 -11.18 -49.27 4.65
N GLY A 122 -12.13 -49.94 3.99
CA GLY A 122 -12.84 -49.39 2.82
C GLY A 122 -13.55 -48.04 3.10
N GLU A 123 -13.48 -47.57 4.35
CA GLU A 123 -14.00 -46.31 4.88
C GLU A 123 -12.90 -45.29 5.18
N ASN A 124 -11.81 -45.28 4.40
CA ASN A 124 -10.77 -44.25 4.49
C ASN A 124 -11.22 -42.87 3.91
N HIS A 125 -12.53 -42.60 3.92
CA HIS A 125 -13.14 -41.37 3.42
C HIS A 125 -13.82 -40.53 4.50
N GLU A 126 -13.99 -41.04 5.72
CA GLU A 126 -14.79 -40.34 6.74
C GLU A 126 -14.02 -39.95 8.01
N TYR A 127 -12.89 -40.61 8.33
CA TYR A 127 -12.15 -40.31 9.57
C TYR A 127 -11.02 -39.27 9.43
N THR A 128 -10.71 -38.83 8.20
CA THR A 128 -9.62 -37.87 7.94
C THR A 128 -10.12 -36.48 7.51
N PHE A 129 -11.43 -36.34 7.33
CA PHE A 129 -12.05 -35.04 7.17
C PHE A 129 -12.83 -34.76 8.44
N LEU A 130 -12.59 -33.60 9.04
CA LEU A 130 -13.58 -32.90 9.86
C LEU A 130 -14.97 -33.25 9.33
N SER A 131 -15.88 -33.75 10.17
CA SER A 131 -17.23 -34.16 9.75
C SER A 131 -17.82 -33.11 8.79
N GLU A 132 -18.62 -33.53 7.80
CA GLU A 132 -19.25 -32.59 6.85
C GLU A 132 -19.94 -31.41 7.57
N GLU A 133 -20.48 -31.67 8.76
CA GLU A 133 -21.00 -30.71 9.73
C GLU A 133 -19.96 -29.67 10.21
N SER A 134 -18.76 -30.09 10.63
CA SER A 134 -17.68 -29.18 11.05
C SER A 134 -17.17 -28.30 9.89
N LEU A 135 -17.15 -28.83 8.66
CA LEU A 135 -16.86 -28.02 7.47
C LEU A 135 -17.98 -27.02 7.15
N GLY A 136 -19.23 -27.37 7.45
CA GLY A 136 -20.40 -26.48 7.39
C GLY A 136 -20.25 -25.30 8.35
N ASP A 137 -19.98 -25.58 9.63
CA ASP A 137 -19.80 -24.56 10.68
C ASP A 137 -18.68 -23.56 10.33
N ILE A 138 -17.57 -24.05 9.77
CA ILE A 138 -16.46 -23.20 9.32
C ILE A 138 -16.90 -22.27 8.18
N ARG A 139 -17.71 -22.76 7.24
CA ARG A 139 -18.22 -21.94 6.12
C ARG A 139 -19.19 -20.88 6.63
N ASP A 140 -20.09 -21.26 7.52
CA ASP A 140 -21.10 -20.35 8.08
C ASP A 140 -20.46 -19.28 8.96
N SER A 141 -19.52 -19.68 9.83
CA SER A 141 -18.70 -18.75 10.62
C SER A 141 -17.94 -17.77 9.72
N LYS A 142 -17.35 -18.26 8.62
CA LYS A 142 -16.68 -17.39 7.64
C LYS A 142 -17.63 -16.41 6.95
N LEU A 143 -18.87 -16.83 6.64
CA LEU A 143 -19.87 -15.94 6.05
C LEU A 143 -20.34 -14.88 7.06
N ALA A 144 -20.56 -15.27 8.32
CA ALA A 144 -20.89 -14.34 9.40
C ALA A 144 -19.79 -13.29 9.60
N LEU A 145 -18.53 -13.72 9.70
CA LEU A 145 -17.39 -12.79 9.81
C LEU A 145 -17.28 -11.85 8.60
N ARG A 146 -17.57 -12.32 7.39
CA ARG A 146 -17.60 -11.44 6.20
C ARG A 146 -18.71 -10.40 6.27
N ALA A 147 -19.88 -10.77 6.79
CA ALA A 147 -20.97 -9.82 7.00
C ALA A 147 -20.56 -8.76 8.03
N GLU A 148 -19.96 -9.16 9.14
CA GLU A 148 -19.45 -8.24 10.17
C GLU A 148 -18.38 -7.29 9.62
N VAL A 149 -17.42 -7.79 8.84
CA VAL A 149 -16.41 -6.96 8.18
C VAL A 149 -17.08 -5.92 7.28
N SER A 150 -18.09 -6.31 6.48
CA SER A 150 -18.80 -5.37 5.63
C SER A 150 -19.55 -4.28 6.41
N ASP A 151 -20.07 -4.61 7.59
CA ASP A 151 -20.75 -3.64 8.44
C ASP A 151 -19.77 -2.71 9.16
N LEU A 152 -18.60 -3.22 9.56
CA LEU A 152 -17.51 -2.41 10.09
C LEU A 152 -16.95 -1.44 9.03
N GLU A 153 -16.82 -1.88 7.79
CA GLU A 153 -16.41 -1.02 6.67
C GLU A 153 -17.41 0.13 6.44
N LYS A 154 -18.72 -0.14 6.49
CA LYS A 154 -19.75 0.91 6.40
C LYS A 154 -19.64 1.92 7.55
N LYS A 155 -19.42 1.44 8.78
CA LYS A 155 -19.23 2.30 9.96
C LYS A 155 -17.98 3.16 9.82
N LEU A 156 -16.88 2.59 9.32
CA LEU A 156 -15.64 3.30 9.08
C LEU A 156 -15.83 4.41 8.04
N ALA A 157 -16.44 4.11 6.89
CA ALA A 157 -16.74 5.10 5.87
C ALA A 157 -17.65 6.24 6.39
N SER A 158 -18.63 5.91 7.23
CA SER A 158 -19.49 6.92 7.86
C SER A 158 -18.73 7.83 8.81
N LEU A 159 -17.80 7.30 9.61
CA LEU A 159 -17.00 8.09 10.54
C LEU A 159 -15.98 8.96 9.80
N GLU A 160 -15.36 8.44 8.74
CA GLU A 160 -14.47 9.21 7.88
C GLU A 160 -15.20 10.40 7.26
N TRP A 161 -16.41 10.19 6.74
CA TRP A 161 -17.23 11.28 6.22
C TRP A 161 -17.57 12.34 7.28
N GLN A 162 -17.88 11.93 8.51
CA GLN A 162 -18.11 12.86 9.62
C GLN A 162 -16.85 13.67 9.96
N LEU A 163 -15.68 13.02 9.93
CA LEU A 163 -14.40 13.69 10.18
C LEU A 163 -14.09 14.71 9.09
N ASP A 164 -14.33 14.39 7.82
CA ASP A 164 -14.16 15.32 6.70
C ASP A 164 -15.09 16.53 6.82
N LEU A 165 -16.35 16.31 7.19
CA LEU A 165 -17.33 17.39 7.40
C LEU A 165 -16.88 18.31 8.55
N LEU A 166 -16.50 17.75 9.70
CA LEU A 166 -16.02 18.53 10.84
C LEU A 166 -14.72 19.27 10.52
N THR A 167 -13.85 18.68 9.71
CA THR A 167 -12.61 19.31 9.25
C THR A 167 -12.90 20.49 8.32
N ALA A 168 -13.84 20.33 7.39
CA ALA A 168 -14.32 21.44 6.55
C ALA A 168 -14.95 22.57 7.39
N GLN A 169 -15.72 22.23 8.43
CA GLN A 169 -16.26 23.25 9.35
C GLN A 169 -15.16 23.93 10.17
N ALA A 170 -14.20 23.19 10.71
CA ALA A 170 -13.09 23.75 11.49
C ALA A 170 -12.22 24.71 10.65
N THR A 171 -11.98 24.37 9.38
CA THR A 171 -11.21 25.21 8.47
C THR A 171 -11.94 26.51 8.12
N THR A 172 -13.24 26.45 7.82
CA THR A 172 -14.06 27.66 7.56
C THR A 172 -14.13 28.57 8.78
N ILE A 173 -14.31 28.02 9.99
CA ILE A 173 -14.28 28.79 11.24
C ILE A 173 -12.90 29.44 11.44
N THR A 174 -11.83 28.70 11.22
CA THR A 174 -10.46 29.19 11.38
C THR A 174 -10.14 30.30 10.38
N GLN A 175 -10.55 30.15 9.13
CA GLN A 175 -10.40 31.17 8.10
C GLN A 175 -11.23 32.42 8.43
N GLY A 176 -12.48 32.25 8.90
CA GLY A 176 -13.32 33.35 9.35
C GLY A 176 -12.77 34.08 10.59
N LYS A 177 -12.14 33.36 11.53
CA LYS A 177 -11.43 33.97 12.66
C LYS A 177 -10.27 34.83 12.17
N LYS A 178 -9.44 34.28 11.28
CA LYS A 178 -8.30 34.99 10.67
C LYS A 178 -8.73 36.26 9.91
N SER A 179 -9.82 36.18 9.15
CA SER A 179 -10.34 37.33 8.41
C SER A 179 -10.85 38.42 9.35
N ARG A 180 -11.61 38.06 10.40
CA ARG A 180 -12.08 39.01 11.42
C ARG A 180 -10.94 39.64 12.21
N THR A 181 -9.93 38.87 12.61
CA THR A 181 -8.77 39.43 13.31
C THR A 181 -8.01 40.41 12.41
N SER A 182 -7.85 40.09 11.13
CA SER A 182 -7.22 40.99 10.15
C SER A 182 -8.04 42.26 9.89
N ALA A 183 -9.37 42.14 9.77
CA ALA A 183 -10.25 43.29 9.64
C ALA A 183 -10.23 44.17 10.90
N LYS A 184 -10.22 43.56 12.09
CA LYS A 184 -10.12 44.28 13.37
C LYS A 184 -8.79 45.03 13.48
N THR A 185 -7.66 44.39 13.17
CA THR A 185 -6.34 45.05 13.26
C THR A 185 -6.22 46.22 12.27
N SER A 186 -6.79 46.08 11.06
CA SER A 186 -6.87 47.16 10.08
C SER A 186 -7.73 48.33 10.58
N ALA A 187 -8.91 48.05 11.15
CA ALA A 187 -9.78 49.08 11.73
C ALA A 187 -9.14 49.78 12.93
N THR A 188 -8.51 49.04 13.85
CA THR A 188 -7.77 49.62 14.98
C THR A 188 -6.59 50.46 14.51
N GLY A 189 -5.90 50.05 13.45
CA GLY A 189 -4.82 50.84 12.84
C GLY A 189 -5.33 52.16 12.26
N LYS A 190 -6.53 52.19 11.67
CA LYS A 190 -7.16 53.45 11.20
C LYS A 190 -7.55 54.35 12.37
N LEU A 191 -8.13 53.79 13.44
CA LEU A 191 -8.48 54.57 14.64
C LEU A 191 -7.23 55.20 15.27
N ALA A 192 -6.15 54.44 15.44
CA ALA A 192 -4.89 54.95 15.97
C ALA A 192 -4.32 56.12 15.15
N ARG A 193 -4.51 56.12 13.82
CA ARG A 193 -4.11 57.26 12.96
C ARG A 193 -4.96 58.50 13.23
N PHE A 194 -6.27 58.33 13.39
CA PHE A 194 -7.15 59.46 13.71
C PHE A 194 -6.87 60.03 15.10
N ASP A 195 -6.57 59.18 16.08
CA ASP A 195 -6.20 59.63 17.42
C ASP A 195 -4.92 60.49 17.39
N GLU A 196 -3.92 60.11 16.59
CA GLU A 196 -2.71 60.91 16.37
C GLU A 196 -3.02 62.27 15.69
N GLU A 197 -3.87 62.27 14.65
CA GLU A 197 -4.29 63.51 13.98
C GLU A 197 -5.05 64.46 14.92
N LEU A 198 -5.93 63.91 15.78
CA LEU A 198 -6.66 64.68 16.78
C LEU A 198 -5.73 65.22 17.87
N ALA A 199 -4.77 64.41 18.35
CA ALA A 199 -3.76 64.84 19.31
C ALA A 199 -2.93 66.01 18.75
N LYS A 200 -2.49 65.91 17.48
CA LYS A 200 -1.78 66.99 16.79
C LYS A 200 -2.61 68.28 16.73
N ARG A 201 -3.87 68.20 16.28
CA ARG A 201 -4.76 69.38 16.23
C ARG A 201 -5.02 69.98 17.62
N SER A 202 -5.16 69.13 18.63
CA SER A 202 -5.32 69.58 20.02
C SER A 202 -4.11 70.40 20.50
N LEU A 203 -2.88 69.93 20.21
CA LEU A 203 -1.66 70.68 20.51
C LEU A 203 -1.60 72.01 19.76
N GLU A 204 -1.94 72.02 18.47
CA GLU A 204 -2.00 73.25 17.67
C GLU A 204 -3.02 74.25 18.25
N MET A 205 -4.20 73.78 18.64
CA MET A 205 -5.23 74.60 19.27
C MET A 205 -4.76 75.17 20.61
N ASN A 206 -4.15 74.35 21.47
CA ASN A 206 -3.59 74.80 22.74
C ASN A 206 -2.50 75.86 22.55
N ALA A 207 -1.68 75.72 21.51
CA ALA A 207 -0.69 76.74 21.16
C ALA A 207 -1.33 78.05 20.71
N VAL A 208 -2.42 78.00 19.92
CA VAL A 208 -3.18 79.19 19.52
C VAL A 208 -3.84 79.87 20.73
N LEU A 209 -4.47 79.10 21.62
CA LEU A 209 -5.06 79.63 22.85
C LEU A 209 -4.00 80.27 23.74
N GLY A 210 -2.82 79.66 23.88
CA GLY A 210 -1.69 80.24 24.59
C GLY A 210 -1.25 81.59 24.01
N LYS A 211 -1.20 81.71 22.68
CA LYS A 211 -0.92 82.99 22.00
C LYS A 211 -2.02 84.03 22.26
N LEU A 212 -3.29 83.64 22.16
CA LEU A 212 -4.41 84.54 22.43
C LEU A 212 -4.38 85.08 23.87
N VAL A 213 -4.15 84.22 24.86
CA VAL A 213 -4.00 84.62 26.26
C VAL A 213 -2.82 85.59 26.42
N ALA A 214 -1.67 85.32 25.79
CA ALA A 214 -0.53 86.23 25.82
C ALA A 214 -0.88 87.60 25.21
N THR A 215 -1.56 87.64 24.06
CA THR A 215 -2.00 88.91 23.45
C THR A 215 -3.01 89.67 24.30
N ILE A 216 -3.92 88.97 25.00
CA ILE A 216 -4.88 89.60 25.92
C ILE A 216 -4.14 90.19 27.12
N GLN A 217 -3.15 89.49 27.66
CA GLN A 217 -2.31 90.00 28.75
C GLN A 217 -1.52 91.24 28.33
N GLU A 218 -0.93 91.23 27.13
CA GLU A 218 -0.25 92.41 26.56
C GLU A 218 -1.22 93.59 26.39
N LEU A 219 -2.41 93.38 25.82
CA LEU A 219 -3.43 94.43 25.69
C LEU A 219 -3.85 94.97 27.06
N SER A 220 -4.10 94.10 28.04
CA SER A 220 -4.46 94.48 29.41
C SER A 220 -3.36 95.31 30.08
N TYR A 221 -2.09 95.01 29.82
CA TYR A 221 -0.95 95.77 30.31
C TYR A 221 -1.01 97.22 29.81
N TYR A 222 -1.17 97.42 28.49
CA TYR A 222 -1.31 98.76 27.90
C TYR A 222 -2.57 99.51 28.39
N HIS A 223 -3.69 98.81 28.60
CA HIS A 223 -4.91 99.44 29.14
C HIS A 223 -4.82 99.81 30.62
N SER A 224 -3.96 99.16 31.40
CA SER A 224 -3.72 99.53 32.81
C SER A 224 -2.84 100.78 32.93
N GLU A 225 -1.90 100.99 32.00
CA GLU A 225 -1.07 102.20 31.93
C GLU A 225 -1.82 103.43 31.40
N ALA A 226 -2.89 103.22 30.61
CA ALA A 226 -3.71 104.29 30.05
C ALA A 226 -4.73 104.91 31.04
N GLY A 227 -4.93 104.28 32.21
CA GLY A 227 -5.82 104.79 33.28
C GLY A 227 -5.19 105.87 34.17
N SER A 228 -3.88 106.12 34.05
CA SER A 228 -3.19 107.23 34.72
C SER A 228 -2.82 108.32 33.70
N SER A 229 -3.63 109.37 33.63
CA SER A 229 -3.30 110.62 32.92
C SER A 229 -2.15 111.37 33.62
N PRO A 230 -1.48 112.35 32.96
CA PRO A 230 -0.15 112.21 32.39
C PRO A 230 0.86 113.07 33.18
N VAL A 231 2.16 112.95 32.88
CA VAL A 231 3.24 113.96 33.05
C VAL A 231 4.57 113.27 33.42
N CYS A 232 5.56 113.51 32.57
CA CYS A 232 7.02 113.48 32.77
C CYS A 232 7.66 112.28 33.51
N CYS A 233 8.61 111.62 32.83
CA CYS A 233 10.03 111.98 33.04
C CYS A 233 10.99 111.33 32.02
N GLN A 234 11.92 112.18 31.60
CA GLN A 234 13.16 111.94 30.86
C GLN A 234 14.01 110.72 31.28
N ARG A 235 14.76 110.24 30.27
CA ARG A 235 16.19 109.83 30.28
C ARG A 235 16.64 108.68 31.20
N ARG A 236 17.34 107.73 30.57
CA ARG A 236 18.82 107.72 30.62
C ARG A 236 19.48 106.95 29.47
N HIS A 237 20.41 107.63 28.80
CA HIS A 237 21.39 107.07 27.88
C HIS A 237 22.46 106.24 28.62
N ALA A 238 23.03 105.32 27.84
CA ALA A 238 24.39 104.77 27.89
C ALA A 238 24.76 103.75 28.97
N LYS A 239 25.05 102.52 28.53
CA LYS A 239 26.44 102.00 28.49
C LYS A 239 26.50 100.75 27.62
N GLY A 240 27.37 100.80 26.62
CA GLY A 240 27.66 99.66 25.77
C GLY A 240 28.25 98.49 26.57
N ARG A 241 27.94 97.28 26.11
CA ARG A 241 28.88 96.17 26.04
C ARG A 241 28.40 95.23 24.94
N PHE A 242 29.07 95.34 23.80
CA PHE A 242 29.36 94.24 22.89
C PHE A 242 29.49 92.93 23.67
N ARG A 243 28.69 91.90 23.36
CA ARG A 243 29.15 90.50 23.27
C ARG A 243 28.23 89.67 22.36
N LYS A 244 28.83 89.29 21.23
CA LYS A 244 28.65 88.09 20.41
C LYS A 244 27.28 87.84 19.76
N ALA A 245 27.22 88.24 18.50
CA ALA A 245 26.65 87.41 17.45
C ALA A 245 27.35 86.03 17.43
N SER A 246 26.57 84.96 17.48
CA SER A 246 26.93 83.69 16.84
C SER A 246 25.96 83.48 15.69
N SER A 247 26.43 83.86 14.50
CA SER A 247 25.87 83.45 13.23
C SER A 247 25.91 81.91 13.14
N PHE A 248 24.75 81.27 13.02
CA PHE A 248 24.68 79.99 12.32
C PHE A 248 23.95 80.24 11.00
N CYS A 249 24.78 80.39 9.96
CA CYS A 249 24.38 80.58 8.58
C CYS A 249 23.66 79.31 8.11
N GLY A 250 22.45 79.47 7.58
CA GLY A 250 21.73 78.43 6.88
C GLY A 250 22.54 77.96 5.66
N ARG A 251 22.57 76.64 5.46
CA ARG A 251 23.00 76.03 4.21
C ARG A 251 21.76 75.54 3.49
N THR A 252 21.36 76.27 2.46
CA THR A 252 20.45 75.82 1.41
C THR A 252 21.20 74.93 0.41
N LYS A 253 20.57 73.83 0.02
CA LYS A 253 20.58 73.19 -1.32
C LYS A 253 19.32 72.30 -1.34
N ALA A 254 18.21 72.70 -1.98
CA ALA A 254 17.94 72.80 -3.42
C ALA A 254 17.76 71.43 -4.10
N ASN A 255 16.57 71.26 -4.68
CA ASN A 255 16.12 70.40 -5.79
C ASN A 255 16.56 68.93 -5.86
#